data_AF-A0A948UJZ7-F1
#
_entry.id   AF-A0A948UJZ7-F1
#
_cell.length_a   1.000
_cell.length_b   1.000
_cell.length_c   1.000
_cell.angle_alpha   90.00
_cell.angle_beta   90.00
_cell.angle_gamma   90.00
#
_symmetry.space_group_name_H-M   'P 1'
#
loop_
_entity.id
_entity.type
_entity.pdbx_description
1 polymer ?
#
loop_
_entity_poly.entity_id
_entity_poly.type
_entity_poly.pdbx_seq_one_letter_code
_entity_poly.pdbx_strand_id
1 'polypeptide(L)'
;MDMVKEEGYNFGFDPRACENCSGYCCTGESGNIWVNKEEIKKIAGFLDLSSEDLVKYYLTKIHYKYSLKELKISGDFQCVFFDDKNKNCSIYEVRPNQCRTFPFWDYFKNNIEKIAKECPGIKICCIL
;
A
#
# COMPACT_ATOMS: atom_id res chain seq x y z
N MET A 1 16.52 7.19 10.51
CA MET A 1 15.37 6.33 10.86
C MET A 1 15.89 4.92 10.98
N ASP A 2 15.56 4.24 12.08
CA ASP A 2 16.07 2.90 12.36
C ASP A 2 15.28 1.83 11.59
N MET A 3 15.88 0.65 11.47
CA MET A 3 15.23 -0.51 10.88
C MET A 3 14.03 -0.95 11.73
N VAL A 4 12.88 -1.11 11.09
CA VAL A 4 11.64 -1.60 11.70
C VAL A 4 11.63 -3.12 11.68
N LYS A 5 11.23 -3.73 12.80
CA LYS A 5 10.99 -5.17 12.93
C LYS A 5 9.64 -5.39 13.60
N GLU A 6 8.97 -6.46 13.21
CA GLU A 6 7.68 -6.87 13.78
C GLU A 6 7.77 -8.34 14.21
N GLU A 7 7.09 -8.68 15.30
CA GLU A 7 7.07 -10.05 15.81
C GLU A 7 6.42 -11.01 14.81
N GLY A 8 7.03 -12.18 14.61
CA GLY A 8 6.55 -13.20 13.68
C GLY A 8 6.93 -12.98 12.21
N TYR A 9 7.84 -12.05 11.92
CA TYR A 9 8.41 -11.82 10.59
C TYR A 9 9.92 -12.11 10.57
N ASN A 10 10.38 -12.86 9.57
CA ASN A 10 11.81 -13.20 9.39
C ASN A 10 12.54 -12.18 8.50
N PHE A 11 12.08 -10.93 8.49
CA PHE A 11 12.72 -9.81 7.81
C PHE A 11 12.52 -8.52 8.60
N GLY A 12 13.44 -7.58 8.42
CA GLY A 12 13.28 -6.19 8.81
C GLY A 12 12.94 -5.31 7.61
N PHE A 13 12.47 -4.11 7.89
CA PHE A 13 12.21 -3.06 6.90
C PHE A 13 13.09 -1.84 7.20
N ASP A 14 13.91 -1.43 6.24
CA ASP A 14 14.67 -0.18 6.30
C ASP A 14 13.86 0.95 5.65
N PRO A 15 13.24 1.85 6.43
CA PRO A 15 12.37 2.89 5.90
C PRO A 15 13.11 3.95 5.08
N ARG A 16 14.45 4.06 5.20
CA ARG A 16 15.25 4.96 4.35
C ARG A 16 15.17 4.58 2.88
N ALA A 17 14.88 3.31 2.57
CA ALA A 17 14.68 2.87 1.20
C ALA A 17 13.49 3.59 0.51
N CYS A 18 12.51 4.09 1.26
CA CYS A 18 11.39 4.85 0.70
C CYS A 18 11.81 6.16 0.03
N GLU A 19 12.95 6.74 0.41
CA GLU A 19 13.47 7.98 -0.18
C GLU A 19 13.78 7.81 -1.68
N ASN A 20 14.08 6.58 -2.11
CA ASN A 20 14.50 6.27 -3.48
C ASN A 20 13.67 5.17 -4.15
N CYS A 21 12.66 4.59 -3.48
CA CYS A 21 11.93 3.44 -4.02
C CYS A 21 10.94 3.79 -5.14
N SER A 22 10.64 5.06 -5.40
CA SER A 22 9.66 5.49 -6.41
C SER A 22 8.25 4.90 -6.23
N GLY A 23 7.88 4.57 -4.99
CA GLY A 23 6.51 4.22 -4.60
C GLY A 23 6.03 2.82 -4.98
N TYR A 24 6.92 1.82 -4.92
CA TYR A 24 6.61 0.42 -5.25
C TYR A 24 5.43 -0.17 -4.45
N CYS A 25 5.10 0.37 -3.27
CA CYS A 25 3.92 -0.06 -2.51
C CYS A 25 2.57 0.34 -3.14
N CYS A 26 2.59 1.19 -4.18
CA CYS A 26 1.41 1.67 -4.89
C CYS A 26 1.34 1.18 -6.35
N THR A 27 2.32 0.38 -6.81
CA THR A 27 2.47 -0.06 -8.21
C THR A 27 2.90 -1.53 -8.27
N GLY A 28 2.50 -2.26 -9.31
CA GLY A 28 2.98 -3.63 -9.55
C GLY A 28 1.87 -4.57 -10.00
N GLU A 29 1.88 -5.80 -9.46
CA GLU A 29 0.82 -6.79 -9.71
C GLU A 29 -0.54 -6.28 -9.18
N SER A 30 -1.64 -6.69 -9.84
CA SER A 30 -2.99 -6.37 -9.37
C SER A 30 -3.26 -7.01 -8.00
N GLY A 31 -3.94 -6.26 -7.13
CA GLY A 31 -4.33 -6.70 -5.81
C GLY A 31 -5.54 -5.96 -5.28
N ASN A 32 -5.85 -6.19 -4.00
CA ASN A 32 -6.93 -5.47 -3.33
C ASN A 32 -6.41 -4.82 -2.06
N ILE A 33 -6.47 -3.49 -2.03
CA ILE A 33 -6.34 -2.68 -0.81
C ILE A 33 -7.73 -2.42 -0.28
N TRP A 34 -8.15 -3.18 0.71
CA TRP A 34 -9.48 -3.07 1.30
C TRP A 34 -9.60 -1.81 2.16
N VAL A 35 -10.75 -1.14 2.06
CA VAL A 35 -11.08 0.02 2.88
C VAL A 35 -12.39 -0.19 3.62
N ASN A 36 -12.40 0.16 4.90
CA ASN A 36 -13.59 0.14 5.74
C ASN A 36 -14.30 1.51 5.75
N LYS A 37 -15.49 1.58 6.38
CA LYS A 37 -16.30 2.80 6.43
C LYS A 37 -15.60 4.00 7.05
N GLU A 38 -14.76 3.79 8.06
CA GLU A 38 -14.04 4.88 8.73
C GLU A 38 -12.87 5.38 7.88
N GLU A 39 -12.19 4.48 7.15
CA GLU A 39 -11.16 4.86 6.18
C GLU A 39 -11.77 5.62 5.00
N ILE A 40 -12.94 5.21 4.51
CA ILE A 40 -13.71 5.92 3.48
C ILE A 40 -13.97 7.37 3.92
N LYS A 41 -14.50 7.58 5.13
CA LYS A 41 -14.75 8.94 5.65
C LYS A 41 -13.47 9.77 5.76
N LYS A 42 -12.37 9.18 6.25
CA LYS A 42 -11.08 9.87 6.41
C LYS A 42 -10.48 10.29 5.07
N ILE A 43 -10.50 9.40 4.08
CA ILE A 43 -9.97 9.69 2.74
C ILE A 43 -10.85 10.73 2.05
N ALA A 44 -12.18 10.62 2.16
CA ALA A 44 -13.11 11.57 1.57
C ALA A 44 -12.91 12.98 2.16
N GLY A 45 -12.81 13.10 3.49
CA GLY A 45 -12.56 14.37 4.16
C GLY A 45 -11.20 14.98 3.80
N PHE A 46 -10.16 14.16 3.59
CA PHE A 46 -8.85 14.65 3.14
C PHE A 46 -8.89 15.21 1.71
N LEU A 47 -9.74 14.65 0.85
CA LEU A 47 -9.89 15.07 -0.55
C LEU A 47 -10.97 16.15 -0.75
N ASP A 48 -11.61 16.61 0.33
CA ASP A 48 -12.78 17.50 0.28
C ASP A 48 -13.93 16.96 -0.58
N LEU A 49 -14.21 15.66 -0.40
CA LEU A 49 -15.27 14.93 -1.11
C LEU A 49 -16.32 14.39 -0.13
N SER A 50 -17.51 14.10 -0.67
CA SER A 50 -18.48 13.23 0.02
C SER A 50 -17.97 11.78 0.06
N SER A 51 -18.46 10.99 1.02
CA SER A 51 -18.13 9.55 1.07
C SER A 51 -18.70 8.82 -0.16
N GLU A 52 -19.85 9.28 -0.66
CA GLU A 52 -20.52 8.77 -1.85
C GLU A 52 -19.67 8.99 -3.10
N ASP A 53 -19.11 10.19 -3.27
CA ASP A 53 -18.21 10.51 -4.39
C ASP A 53 -16.91 9.72 -4.30
N LEU A 54 -16.33 9.59 -3.11
CA LEU A 54 -15.15 8.75 -2.93
C LEU A 54 -15.43 7.31 -3.40
N VAL A 55 -16.53 6.72 -2.93
CA VAL A 55 -16.94 5.36 -3.31
C VAL A 55 -17.13 5.23 -4.81
N LYS A 56 -17.80 6.20 -5.43
CA LYS A 56 -18.13 6.18 -6.86
C LYS A 56 -16.89 6.29 -7.75
N TYR A 57 -15.98 7.21 -7.43
CA TYR A 57 -14.89 7.57 -8.33
C TYR A 57 -13.59 6.81 -8.03
N TYR A 58 -13.30 6.53 -6.75
CA TYR A 58 -11.99 6.05 -6.32
C TYR A 58 -11.98 4.61 -5.80
N LEU A 59 -13.13 3.99 -5.57
CA LEU A 59 -13.22 2.63 -5.06
C LEU A 59 -13.81 1.67 -6.08
N THR A 60 -13.45 0.39 -5.95
CA THR A 60 -14.06 -0.73 -6.65
C THR A 60 -14.83 -1.56 -5.62
N LYS A 61 -16.12 -1.81 -5.88
CA LYS A 61 -16.93 -2.69 -5.03
C LYS A 61 -16.73 -4.15 -5.45
N ILE A 62 -16.29 -4.99 -4.53
CA ILE A 62 -16.12 -6.44 -4.74
C ILE A 62 -16.94 -7.17 -3.68
N HIS A 63 -18.03 -7.79 -4.12
CA HIS A 63 -19.08 -8.33 -3.25
C HIS A 63 -19.56 -7.30 -2.21
N TYR A 64 -19.27 -7.52 -0.93
CA TYR A 64 -19.67 -6.69 0.19
C TYR A 64 -18.56 -5.74 0.69
N LYS A 65 -17.40 -5.72 0.02
CA LYS A 65 -16.24 -4.90 0.39
C LYS A 65 -15.92 -3.86 -0.68
N TYR A 66 -15.16 -2.85 -0.30
CA TYR A 66 -14.59 -1.85 -1.19
C TYR A 66 -13.08 -1.95 -1.17
N SER A 67 -12.45 -1.92 -2.34
CA SER A 67 -11.00 -1.74 -2.49
C SER A 67 -10.69 -0.41 -3.15
N LEU A 68 -9.49 0.11 -2.92
CA LEU A 68 -8.96 1.21 -3.73
C LEU A 68 -8.93 0.77 -5.21
N LYS A 69 -9.37 1.65 -6.11
CA LYS A 69 -9.34 1.38 -7.55
C LYS A 69 -7.89 1.31 -8.05
N GLU A 70 -7.65 0.40 -8.97
CA GLU A 70 -6.38 0.28 -9.71
C GLU A 70 -6.56 0.79 -11.15
N LEU A 71 -5.49 1.37 -11.70
CA LEU A 71 -5.35 1.80 -13.08
C LEU A 71 -4.33 0.89 -13.75
N LYS A 72 -4.64 0.36 -14.94
CA LYS A 72 -3.71 -0.47 -15.72
C LYS A 72 -2.82 0.42 -16.57
N ILE A 73 -1.51 0.36 -16.37
CA ILE A 73 -0.50 1.19 -17.03
C ILE A 73 0.58 0.28 -17.60
N SER A 74 0.76 0.28 -18.93
CA SER A 74 1.85 -0.44 -19.62
C SER A 74 2.00 -1.93 -19.28
N GLY A 75 0.93 -2.59 -18.83
CA GLY A 75 0.93 -4.01 -18.45
C GLY A 75 0.79 -4.25 -16.95
N ASP A 76 1.20 -3.28 -16.12
CA ASP A 76 1.14 -3.32 -14.66
C ASP A 76 -0.05 -2.52 -14.12
N PHE A 77 -0.20 -2.50 -12.81
CA PHE A 77 -1.25 -1.79 -12.09
C PHE A 77 -0.67 -0.71 -11.19
N GLN A 78 -1.45 0.35 -11.01
CA GLN A 78 -1.14 1.49 -10.18
C GLN A 78 -2.38 1.88 -9.37
N CYS A 79 -2.21 2.12 -8.07
CA CYS A 79 -3.29 2.66 -7.24
C CYS A 79 -3.77 4.01 -7.78
N VAL A 80 -5.09 4.25 -7.76
CA VAL A 80 -5.70 5.53 -8.19
C VAL A 80 -5.12 6.76 -7.47
N PHE A 81 -4.53 6.57 -6.29
CA PHE A 81 -3.88 7.63 -5.50
C PHE A 81 -2.36 7.70 -5.64
N PHE A 82 -1.75 7.01 -6.61
CA PHE A 82 -0.34 7.20 -6.91
C PHE A 82 -0.15 8.48 -7.74
N ASP A 83 0.70 9.38 -7.24
CA ASP A 83 1.15 10.58 -7.95
C ASP A 83 2.36 10.22 -8.82
N ASP A 84 2.15 10.13 -10.13
CA ASP A 84 3.20 9.75 -11.06
C ASP A 84 4.31 10.81 -11.20
N LYS A 85 4.02 12.08 -10.89
CA LYS A 85 5.02 13.16 -10.96
C LYS A 85 5.97 13.08 -9.77
N ASN A 86 5.41 12.94 -8.57
CA ASN A 86 6.18 12.91 -7.33
C ASN A 86 6.60 11.50 -6.90
N LYS A 87 6.15 10.46 -7.63
CA LYS A 87 6.40 9.03 -7.37
C LYS A 87 6.07 8.62 -5.93
N ASN A 88 4.95 9.11 -5.41
CA ASN A 88 4.50 8.87 -4.05
C ASN A 88 2.96 8.72 -3.97
N CYS A 89 2.42 8.46 -2.77
CA CYS A 89 0.98 8.38 -2.56
C CYS A 89 0.42 9.76 -2.24
N SER A 90 -0.58 10.22 -3.01
CA SER A 90 -1.20 11.53 -2.83
C SER A 90 -2.07 11.65 -1.56
N ILE A 91 -2.43 10.52 -0.95
CA ILE A 91 -3.21 10.45 0.29
C ILE A 91 -2.40 9.88 1.47
N TYR A 92 -1.08 10.08 1.48
CA TYR A 92 -0.15 9.41 2.40
C TYR A 92 -0.58 9.46 3.89
N GLU A 93 -1.06 10.61 4.35
CA GLU A 93 -1.49 10.83 5.74
C GLU A 93 -2.73 10.01 6.13
N VAL A 94 -3.64 9.79 5.18
CA VAL A 94 -4.91 9.08 5.39
C VAL A 94 -4.95 7.70 4.74
N ARG A 95 -3.79 7.15 4.39
CA ARG A 95 -3.66 5.79 3.83
C ARG A 95 -4.46 4.76 4.63
N PRO A 96 -5.12 3.80 3.96
CA PRO A 96 -5.75 2.67 4.65
C PRO A 96 -4.76 1.90 5.52
N ASN A 97 -5.26 1.21 6.54
CA ASN A 97 -4.46 0.41 7.46
C ASN A 97 -3.62 -0.63 6.70
N GLN A 98 -4.19 -1.27 5.68
CA GLN A 98 -3.44 -2.21 4.84
C GLN A 98 -2.23 -1.54 4.17
N CYS A 99 -2.36 -0.32 3.64
CA CYS A 99 -1.20 0.42 3.12
C CYS A 99 -0.20 0.83 4.21
N ARG A 100 -0.68 1.16 5.42
CA ARG A 100 0.20 1.57 6.54
C ARG A 100 1.02 0.41 7.09
N THR A 101 0.47 -0.81 7.10
CA THR A 101 1.14 -1.99 7.65
C THR A 101 2.02 -2.71 6.64
N PHE A 102 2.05 -2.30 5.37
CA PHE A 102 3.05 -2.81 4.42
C PHE A 102 4.47 -2.42 4.89
N PRO A 103 5.47 -3.33 4.85
CA PRO A 103 5.45 -4.68 4.26
C PRO A 103 5.08 -5.83 5.22
N PHE A 104 4.63 -5.55 6.44
CA PHE A 104 4.29 -6.55 7.46
C PHE A 104 2.85 -7.07 7.32
N TRP A 105 2.50 -7.61 6.16
CA TRP A 105 1.22 -8.32 5.98
C TRP A 105 1.39 -9.80 6.32
N ASP A 106 0.38 -10.43 6.94
CA ASP A 106 0.43 -11.86 7.30
C ASP A 106 0.81 -12.77 6.12
N TYR A 107 0.39 -12.40 4.91
CA TYR A 107 0.79 -13.07 3.67
C TYR A 107 2.30 -13.21 3.52
N PHE A 108 3.08 -12.17 3.89
CA PHE A 108 4.52 -12.16 3.72
C PHE A 108 5.30 -12.90 4.81
N LYS A 109 4.65 -13.34 5.90
CA LYS A 109 5.28 -14.23 6.89
C LYS A 109 5.83 -15.51 6.24
N ASN A 110 5.07 -16.05 5.29
CA ASN A 110 5.40 -17.29 4.57
C ASN A 110 5.84 -17.04 3.11
N ASN A 111 5.95 -15.78 2.67
CA ASN A 111 6.26 -15.41 1.28
C ASN A 111 7.39 -14.36 1.22
N ILE A 112 8.47 -14.58 1.98
CA ILE A 112 9.56 -13.61 2.18
C ILE A 112 10.25 -13.26 0.86
N GLU A 113 10.48 -14.25 -0.02
CA GLU A 113 11.09 -14.02 -1.32
C GLU A 113 10.26 -13.08 -2.21
N LYS A 114 8.93 -13.11 -2.08
CA LYS A 114 8.04 -12.24 -2.84
C LYS A 114 8.17 -10.79 -2.37
N ILE A 115 8.09 -10.54 -1.06
CA ILE A 115 8.23 -9.17 -0.54
C ILE A 115 9.63 -8.60 -0.75
N ALA A 116 10.68 -9.44 -0.72
CA ALA A 116 12.05 -9.02 -1.03
C ALA A 116 12.22 -8.56 -2.49
N LYS A 117 11.41 -9.11 -3.42
CA LYS A 117 11.36 -8.65 -4.82
C LYS A 117 10.53 -7.37 -4.98
N GLU A 118 9.45 -7.23 -4.22
CA GLU A 118 8.52 -6.09 -4.31
C GLU A 118 9.01 -4.83 -3.59
N CYS A 119 9.79 -4.96 -2.51
CA CYS A 119 10.20 -3.83 -1.69
C CYS A 119 11.72 -3.80 -1.46
N PRO A 120 12.45 -2.78 -1.97
CA PRO A 120 13.90 -2.68 -1.80
C PRO A 120 14.34 -2.40 -0.35
N GLY A 121 13.39 -2.00 0.51
CA GLY A 121 13.62 -1.79 1.94
C GLY A 121 13.69 -3.08 2.76
N ILE A 122 13.37 -4.24 2.18
CA ILE A 122 13.39 -5.50 2.90
C ILE A 122 14.83 -5.95 3.17
N LYS A 123 15.10 -6.29 4.42
CA LYS A 123 16.35 -6.90 4.88
C LYS A 123 15.99 -8.25 5.48
N ILE A 124 16.27 -9.32 4.72
CA ILE A 124 16.08 -10.69 5.22
C ILE A 124 16.98 -10.84 6.43
N CYS A 125 16.39 -11.10 7.59
CA CYS A 125 17.18 -11.43 8.75
C CYS A 125 17.70 -12.84 8.51
N CYS A 126 19.01 -12.98 8.23
CA CYS A 126 19.65 -14.27 8.38
C CYS A 126 19.31 -14.74 9.80
N ILE A 127 18.72 -15.92 9.91
CA ILE A 127 18.70 -16.68 11.14
C ILE A 127 20.19 -16.83 11.51
N LEU A 128 20.66 -16.02 12.46
CA LEU A 128 21.91 -16.30 13.15
C LEU A 128 21.71 -17.54 14.02
#